data_AF-Q0AZ51-F1
#
_entry.id   AF-Q0AZ51-F1
#
_cell.length_a   1.000
_cell.length_b   1.000
_cell.length_c   1.000
_cell.angle_alpha   90.00
_cell.angle_beta   90.00
_cell.angle_gamma   90.00
#
_symmetry.space_group_name_H-M   'P 1'
#
loop_
_entity.id
_entity.type
_entity.pdbx_description
1 polymer ?
#
loop_
_entity_poly.entity_id
_entity_poly.type
_entity_poly.pdbx_seq_one_letter_code
_entity_poly.pdbx_strand_id
1 'polypeptide(L)'
;MGIKYSFTRELRTELIDVDKVFKENLLPWWDDIYNYIKMLNEDFTWNQLPPLVYIVYRYLGLDRSISISMTNIFKTLYLANSIHGMVKDDKEGQKYDQDLQFAILIGDYMFGRMLKLLVEAGADKLVGLFAVMMAEINEGQVMERKLQAAHKDVLQKTRGSIYATAFETAGHLSGMKGILLENCRQLGLNLGMSIELMNCDISREEVLVYIHEAERNYKIINQYQRMVNSNLEAAINEVHSLLCNIENVAVV
;
A
#
# COMPACT_ATOMS: atom_id res chain seq x y z
N MET A 1 6.03 10.57 10.79
CA MET A 1 5.90 11.83 10.01
C MET A 1 5.73 11.44 8.55
N GLY A 2 4.56 11.66 7.93
CA GLY A 2 4.26 11.20 6.56
C GLY A 2 4.86 12.09 5.47
N ILE A 3 5.16 11.52 4.29
CA ILE A 3 5.52 12.29 3.09
C ILE A 3 4.32 13.14 2.70
N LYS A 4 4.55 14.44 2.48
CA LYS A 4 3.52 15.40 2.09
C LYS A 4 3.76 15.81 0.65
N TYR A 5 3.18 15.03 -0.26
CA TYR A 5 3.29 15.27 -1.70
C TYR A 5 3.00 16.73 -2.08
N SER A 6 3.91 17.35 -2.82
CA SER A 6 3.82 18.77 -3.19
C SER A 6 2.65 19.11 -4.14
N PHE A 7 2.06 18.13 -4.82
CA PHE A 7 1.04 18.27 -5.87
C PHE A 7 -0.41 18.04 -5.36
N THR A 8 -0.73 18.60 -4.20
CA THR A 8 -1.76 18.06 -3.28
C THR A 8 -3.20 18.49 -3.47
N ARG A 9 -3.53 19.57 -4.19
CA ARG A 9 -4.91 20.10 -4.11
C ARG A 9 -5.94 19.19 -4.77
N GLU A 10 -5.67 18.74 -5.99
CA GLU A 10 -6.55 17.82 -6.71
C GLU A 10 -6.53 16.44 -6.03
N LEU A 11 -5.34 15.91 -5.73
CA LEU A 11 -5.19 14.63 -5.03
C LEU A 11 -5.91 14.59 -3.67
N ARG A 12 -5.87 15.68 -2.88
CA ARG A 12 -6.58 15.76 -1.59
C ARG A 12 -8.09 15.65 -1.76
N THR A 13 -8.66 16.27 -2.79
CA THR A 13 -10.11 16.19 -3.06
C THR A 13 -10.49 14.76 -3.40
N GLU A 14 -9.67 14.07 -4.19
CA GLU A 14 -9.88 12.68 -4.56
C GLU A 14 -9.77 11.73 -3.36
N LEU A 15 -8.81 11.97 -2.46
CA LEU A 15 -8.66 11.18 -1.24
C LEU A 15 -9.80 11.38 -0.23
N ILE A 16 -10.45 12.55 -0.21
CA ILE A 16 -11.67 12.76 0.59
C ILE A 16 -12.80 11.84 0.08
N ASP A 17 -12.93 11.68 -1.24
CA ASP A 17 -13.93 10.79 -1.81
C ASP A 17 -13.59 9.32 -1.57
N VAL A 18 -12.31 8.94 -1.61
CA VAL A 18 -11.85 7.62 -1.15
C VAL A 18 -12.26 7.38 0.30
N ASP A 19 -12.03 8.35 1.19
CA ASP A 19 -12.37 8.24 2.62
C ASP A 19 -13.88 8.10 2.85
N LYS A 20 -14.68 8.81 2.05
CA LYS A 20 -16.14 8.69 2.08
C LYS A 20 -16.58 7.28 1.68
N VAL A 21 -16.12 6.78 0.53
CA VAL A 21 -16.45 5.43 0.04
C VAL A 21 -15.94 4.36 1.02
N PHE A 22 -14.77 4.57 1.61
CA PHE A 22 -14.19 3.71 2.63
C PHE A 22 -15.09 3.60 3.87
N LYS A 23 -15.55 4.74 4.39
CA LYS A 23 -16.48 4.77 5.52
C LYS A 23 -17.81 4.08 5.18
N GLU A 24 -18.41 4.42 4.04
CA GLU A 24 -19.69 3.84 3.60
C GLU A 24 -19.62 2.31 3.49
N ASN A 25 -18.48 1.78 3.04
CA ASN A 25 -18.28 0.34 2.90
C ASN A 25 -18.14 -0.43 4.22
N LEU A 26 -17.76 0.26 5.29
CA LEU A 26 -17.53 -0.36 6.60
C LEU A 26 -18.72 -0.18 7.55
N LEU A 27 -19.75 0.56 7.16
CA LEU A 27 -21.02 0.59 7.88
C LEU A 27 -21.67 -0.81 7.93
N PRO A 28 -22.34 -1.18 9.04
CA PRO A 28 -22.61 -0.35 10.23
C PRO A 28 -21.47 -0.31 11.27
N TRP A 29 -20.38 -1.04 11.08
CA TRP A 29 -19.32 -1.26 12.07
C TRP A 29 -18.32 -0.10 12.23
N TRP A 30 -18.64 1.07 11.68
CA TRP A 30 -17.69 2.19 11.61
C TRP A 30 -17.22 2.63 13.00
N ASP A 31 -18.12 2.72 13.96
CA ASP A 31 -17.81 3.20 15.31
C ASP A 31 -16.88 2.21 16.05
N ASP A 32 -17.10 0.90 15.85
CA ASP A 32 -16.25 -0.15 16.42
C ASP A 32 -14.86 -0.19 15.74
N ILE A 33 -14.81 0.08 14.43
CA ILE A 33 -13.56 0.08 13.65
C ILE A 33 -12.72 1.34 13.92
N TYR A 34 -13.35 2.45 14.30
CA TYR A 34 -12.70 3.77 14.39
C TYR A 34 -11.46 3.77 15.30
N ASN A 35 -11.46 2.96 16.36
CA ASN A 35 -10.30 2.83 17.25
C ASN A 35 -9.08 2.25 16.54
N TYR A 36 -9.25 1.24 15.68
CA TYR A 36 -8.15 0.68 14.89
C TYR A 36 -7.58 1.70 13.90
N ILE A 37 -8.46 2.49 13.26
CA ILE A 37 -8.03 3.56 12.35
C ILE A 37 -7.20 4.60 13.11
N LYS A 38 -7.64 4.98 14.32
CA LYS A 38 -6.92 5.94 15.16
C LYS A 38 -5.50 5.45 15.50
N MET A 39 -5.32 4.15 15.74
CA MET A 39 -4.00 3.55 15.99
C MET A 39 -3.08 3.64 14.77
N LEU A 40 -3.64 3.67 13.55
CA LEU A 40 -2.89 3.78 12.30
C LEU A 40 -2.63 5.23 11.86
N ASN A 41 -3.06 6.24 12.62
CA ASN A 41 -2.87 7.64 12.21
C ASN A 41 -1.39 8.00 11.98
N GLU A 42 -0.48 7.39 12.74
CA GLU A 42 0.97 7.59 12.61
C GLU A 42 1.65 6.51 11.76
N ASP A 43 0.91 5.47 11.36
CA ASP A 43 1.42 4.40 10.52
C ASP A 43 1.77 4.93 9.12
N PHE A 44 2.97 4.60 8.64
CA PHE A 44 3.49 5.21 7.43
C PHE A 44 2.77 4.66 6.19
N THR A 45 2.62 3.34 6.08
CA THR A 45 1.91 2.71 4.95
C THR A 45 0.46 3.19 4.86
N TRP A 46 -0.26 3.31 5.99
CA TRP A 46 -1.64 3.81 6.03
C TRP A 46 -1.78 5.18 5.36
N ASN A 47 -0.78 6.03 5.54
CA ASN A 47 -0.76 7.39 5.01
C ASN A 47 -0.24 7.47 3.57
N GLN A 48 0.68 6.59 3.16
CA GLN A 48 1.35 6.65 1.84
C GLN A 48 0.71 5.75 0.78
N LEU A 49 0.11 4.64 1.17
CA LEU A 49 -0.48 3.69 0.23
C LEU A 49 -1.65 4.29 -0.57
N PRO A 50 -2.68 4.92 0.05
CA PRO A 50 -3.80 5.47 -0.71
C PRO A 50 -3.41 6.49 -1.81
N PRO A 51 -2.59 7.53 -1.53
CA PRO A 51 -2.18 8.47 -2.58
C PRO A 51 -1.41 7.77 -3.71
N LEU A 52 -0.49 6.86 -3.41
CA LEU A 52 0.30 6.17 -4.43
C LEU A 52 -0.54 5.26 -5.32
N VAL A 53 -1.48 4.51 -4.73
CA VAL A 53 -2.45 3.70 -5.50
C VAL A 53 -3.24 4.62 -6.42
N TYR A 54 -3.79 5.72 -5.90
CA TYR A 54 -4.57 6.64 -6.73
C TYR A 54 -3.72 7.23 -7.87
N ILE A 55 -2.50 7.68 -7.56
CA ILE A 55 -1.57 8.28 -8.53
C ILE A 55 -1.22 7.31 -9.66
N VAL A 56 -0.86 6.05 -9.36
CA VAL A 56 -0.49 5.09 -10.41
C VAL A 56 -1.68 4.74 -11.30
N TYR A 57 -2.87 4.59 -10.70
CA TYR A 57 -4.09 4.34 -11.48
C TYR A 57 -4.36 5.47 -12.48
N ARG A 58 -4.29 6.72 -12.02
CA ARG A 58 -4.46 7.88 -12.90
C ARG A 58 -3.33 8.04 -13.93
N TYR A 59 -2.09 7.76 -13.52
CA TYR A 59 -0.92 7.80 -14.42
C TYR A 59 -1.07 6.83 -15.59
N LEU A 60 -1.64 5.65 -15.37
CA LEU A 60 -1.89 4.65 -16.41
C LEU A 60 -3.19 4.87 -17.20
N GLY A 61 -3.81 6.05 -17.05
CA GLY A 61 -4.99 6.44 -17.82
C GLY A 61 -6.30 5.80 -17.37
N LEU A 62 -6.34 5.20 -16.18
CA LEU A 62 -7.57 4.65 -15.62
C LEU A 62 -8.51 5.77 -15.18
N ASP A 63 -9.81 5.54 -15.33
CA ASP A 63 -10.82 6.53 -14.99
C ASP A 63 -10.90 6.77 -13.47
N ARG A 64 -11.56 7.87 -13.11
CA ARG A 64 -11.68 8.30 -11.71
C ARG A 64 -12.40 7.26 -10.85
N SER A 65 -13.46 6.64 -11.36
CA SER A 65 -14.29 5.71 -10.60
C SER A 65 -13.50 4.47 -10.21
N ILE A 66 -12.83 3.84 -11.19
CA ILE A 66 -12.00 2.66 -10.91
C ILE A 66 -10.81 3.01 -9.99
N SER A 67 -10.23 4.21 -10.15
CA SER A 67 -9.14 4.68 -9.29
C SER A 67 -9.59 4.80 -7.83
N ILE A 68 -10.74 5.44 -7.57
CA ILE A 68 -11.30 5.54 -6.21
C ILE A 68 -11.62 4.15 -5.64
N SER A 69 -12.29 3.28 -6.41
CA SER A 69 -12.65 1.94 -5.96
C SER A 69 -11.43 1.10 -5.60
N MET A 70 -10.39 1.11 -6.44
CA MET A 70 -9.19 0.33 -6.19
C MET A 70 -8.35 0.91 -5.05
N THR A 71 -8.24 2.24 -4.92
CA THR A 71 -7.62 2.86 -3.74
C THR A 71 -8.34 2.45 -2.46
N ASN A 72 -9.67 2.46 -2.45
CA ASN A 72 -10.48 2.00 -1.31
C ASN A 72 -10.27 0.52 -0.99
N ILE A 73 -10.17 -0.35 -2.02
CA ILE A 73 -9.88 -1.78 -1.85
C ILE A 73 -8.53 -1.99 -1.16
N PHE A 74 -7.47 -1.34 -1.64
CA PHE A 74 -6.14 -1.45 -1.02
C PHE A 74 -6.11 -0.89 0.41
N LYS A 75 -6.80 0.23 0.66
CA LYS A 75 -6.95 0.81 2.00
C LYS A 75 -7.69 -0.15 2.96
N THR A 76 -8.76 -0.78 2.49
CA THR A 76 -9.53 -1.78 3.26
C THR A 76 -8.69 -3.02 3.56
N LEU A 77 -7.96 -3.53 2.56
CA LEU A 77 -7.03 -4.65 2.75
C LEU A 77 -5.94 -4.32 3.78
N TYR A 78 -5.39 -3.10 3.73
CA TYR A 78 -4.34 -2.71 4.66
C TYR A 78 -4.86 -2.67 6.10
N LEU A 79 -6.06 -2.11 6.30
CA LEU A 79 -6.70 -2.09 7.61
C LEU A 79 -6.96 -3.50 8.13
N ALA A 80 -7.52 -4.40 7.30
CA ALA A 80 -7.79 -5.78 7.68
C ALA A 80 -6.51 -6.50 8.16
N ASN A 81 -5.44 -6.42 7.36
CA ASN A 81 -4.14 -7.00 7.72
C ASN A 81 -3.53 -6.37 8.97
N SER A 82 -3.73 -5.07 9.18
CA SER A 82 -3.26 -4.37 10.38
C SER A 82 -3.99 -4.83 11.64
N ILE A 83 -5.32 -5.00 11.55
CA ILE A 83 -6.13 -5.52 12.66
C ILE A 83 -5.72 -6.95 13.00
N HIS A 84 -5.60 -7.83 12.00
CA HIS A 84 -5.09 -9.20 12.21
C HIS A 84 -3.66 -9.21 12.75
N GLY A 85 -2.81 -8.26 12.32
CA GLY A 85 -1.46 -8.07 12.84
C GLY A 85 -1.40 -7.73 14.34
N MET A 86 -2.46 -7.12 14.89
CA MET A 86 -2.55 -6.79 16.32
C MET A 86 -2.89 -7.98 17.20
N VAL A 87 -3.31 -9.11 16.63
CA VAL A 87 -3.48 -10.37 17.37
C VAL A 87 -2.10 -10.88 17.75
N LYS A 88 -1.94 -11.12 19.05
CA LYS A 88 -0.70 -11.46 19.74
C LYS A 88 -0.61 -12.95 20.01
N ASP A 89 0.61 -13.44 20.13
CA ASP A 89 0.88 -14.76 20.70
C ASP A 89 0.66 -14.74 22.24
N ASP A 90 0.44 -15.91 22.86
CA ASP A 90 0.30 -16.02 24.33
C ASP A 90 1.45 -15.37 25.10
N LYS A 91 2.67 -15.53 24.58
CA LYS A 91 3.90 -14.99 25.16
C LYS A 91 3.95 -13.46 25.15
N GLU A 92 3.17 -12.83 24.29
CA GLU A 92 3.02 -11.38 24.16
C GLU A 92 1.85 -10.84 24.99
N GLY A 93 1.16 -11.71 25.75
CA GLY A 93 0.09 -11.35 26.68
C GLY A 93 -1.28 -11.19 26.01
N GLN A 94 -1.60 -12.05 25.03
CA GLN A 94 -2.92 -12.05 24.39
C GLN A 94 -4.04 -12.26 25.42
N LYS A 95 -5.06 -11.40 25.36
CA LYS A 95 -6.30 -11.55 26.13
C LYS A 95 -7.34 -12.29 25.30
N TYR A 96 -8.02 -13.26 25.93
CA TYR A 96 -9.04 -14.09 25.29
C TYR A 96 -10.44 -13.55 25.59
N ASP A 97 -10.75 -12.39 25.04
CA ASP A 97 -12.01 -11.66 25.27
C ASP A 97 -12.77 -11.38 23.96
N GLN A 98 -13.85 -10.62 24.06
CA GLN A 98 -14.68 -10.24 22.91
C GLN A 98 -13.92 -9.34 21.93
N ASP A 99 -12.94 -8.56 22.39
CA ASP A 99 -12.14 -7.68 21.53
C ASP A 99 -11.26 -8.51 20.60
N LEU A 100 -10.66 -9.62 21.09
CA LEU A 100 -9.95 -10.57 20.23
C LEU A 100 -10.87 -11.19 19.18
N GLN A 101 -12.05 -11.66 19.58
CA GLN A 101 -13.01 -12.26 18.64
C GLN A 101 -13.46 -11.24 17.59
N PHE A 102 -13.72 -10.01 18.01
CA PHE A 102 -14.09 -8.92 17.10
C PHE A 102 -12.97 -8.62 16.11
N ALA A 103 -11.71 -8.51 16.56
CA ALA A 103 -10.57 -8.23 15.69
C ALA A 103 -10.41 -9.29 14.57
N ILE A 104 -10.58 -10.57 14.91
CA ILE A 104 -10.54 -11.67 13.93
C ILE A 104 -11.68 -11.52 12.92
N LEU A 105 -12.92 -11.44 13.40
CA LEU A 105 -14.12 -11.44 12.56
C LEU A 105 -14.23 -10.18 11.70
N ILE A 106 -13.81 -9.01 12.21
CA ILE A 106 -13.88 -7.76 11.46
C ILE A 106 -12.85 -7.72 10.32
N GLY A 107 -11.65 -8.29 10.53
CA GLY A 107 -10.68 -8.48 9.46
C GLY A 107 -11.19 -9.43 8.37
N ASP A 108 -11.79 -10.55 8.76
CA ASP A 108 -12.40 -11.51 7.82
C ASP A 108 -13.56 -10.87 7.03
N TYR A 109 -14.41 -10.10 7.71
CA TYR A 109 -15.47 -9.31 7.09
C TYR A 109 -14.90 -8.34 6.05
N MET A 110 -13.84 -7.60 6.39
CA MET A 110 -13.19 -6.67 5.45
C MET A 110 -12.62 -7.38 4.22
N PHE A 111 -12.05 -8.58 4.36
CA PHE A 111 -11.63 -9.38 3.22
C PHE A 111 -12.81 -9.79 2.32
N GLY A 112 -13.92 -10.25 2.91
CA GLY A 112 -15.14 -10.53 2.14
C GLY A 112 -15.69 -9.28 1.43
N ARG A 113 -15.67 -8.12 2.09
CA ARG A 113 -16.08 -6.83 1.51
C ARG A 113 -15.18 -6.43 0.35
N MET A 114 -13.89 -6.64 0.44
CA MET A 114 -12.95 -6.35 -0.64
C MET A 114 -13.22 -7.19 -1.88
N LEU A 115 -13.47 -8.50 -1.72
CA LEU A 115 -13.85 -9.36 -2.85
C LEU A 115 -15.14 -8.87 -3.51
N LYS A 116 -16.14 -8.47 -2.71
CA LYS A 116 -17.36 -7.86 -3.21
C LYS A 116 -17.08 -6.57 -3.99
N LEU A 117 -16.22 -5.70 -3.46
CA LEU A 117 -15.83 -4.43 -4.11
C LEU A 117 -15.12 -4.66 -5.45
N LEU A 118 -14.29 -5.71 -5.57
CA LEU A 118 -13.68 -6.08 -6.85
C LEU A 118 -14.74 -6.43 -7.89
N VAL A 119 -15.77 -7.19 -7.51
CA VAL A 119 -16.89 -7.53 -8.42
C VAL A 119 -17.69 -6.27 -8.78
N GLU A 120 -18.03 -5.43 -7.81
CA GLU A 120 -18.78 -4.18 -8.04
C GLU A 120 -18.03 -3.19 -8.94
N ALA A 121 -16.70 -3.20 -8.88
CA ALA A 121 -15.84 -2.39 -9.75
C ALA A 121 -15.57 -3.02 -11.14
N GLY A 122 -16.09 -4.24 -11.42
CA GLY A 122 -15.78 -4.97 -12.66
C GLY A 122 -14.32 -5.40 -12.76
N ALA A 123 -13.67 -5.62 -11.63
CA ALA A 123 -12.25 -5.92 -11.47
C ALA A 123 -12.00 -7.33 -10.91
N ASP A 124 -13.00 -8.22 -10.98
CA ASP A 124 -12.97 -9.60 -10.48
C ASP A 124 -11.89 -10.48 -11.14
N LYS A 125 -11.49 -10.15 -12.38
CA LYS A 125 -10.33 -10.78 -13.04
C LYS A 125 -9.02 -10.65 -12.27
N LEU A 126 -8.93 -9.74 -11.29
CA LEU A 126 -7.75 -9.49 -10.46
C LEU A 126 -7.71 -10.34 -9.19
N VAL A 127 -8.76 -11.12 -8.87
CA VAL A 127 -8.82 -11.92 -7.62
C VAL A 127 -7.61 -12.81 -7.44
N GLY A 128 -7.06 -13.38 -8.53
CA GLY A 128 -5.84 -14.18 -8.47
C GLY A 128 -4.64 -13.42 -7.91
N LEU A 129 -4.46 -12.15 -8.30
CA LEU A 129 -3.37 -11.29 -7.81
C LEU A 129 -3.56 -10.95 -6.32
N PHE A 130 -4.80 -10.65 -5.91
CA PHE A 130 -5.12 -10.40 -4.50
C PHE A 130 -4.87 -11.65 -3.64
N ALA A 131 -5.23 -12.84 -4.13
CA ALA A 131 -4.98 -14.09 -3.41
C ALA A 131 -3.48 -14.36 -3.21
N VAL A 132 -2.65 -14.12 -4.25
CA VAL A 132 -1.19 -14.23 -4.15
C VAL A 132 -0.65 -13.23 -3.14
N MET A 133 -1.02 -11.97 -3.24
CA MET A 133 -0.61 -10.92 -2.30
C MET A 133 -0.98 -11.28 -0.85
N MET A 134 -2.21 -11.73 -0.59
CA MET A 134 -2.63 -12.14 0.75
C MET A 134 -1.79 -13.30 1.29
N ALA A 135 -1.48 -14.28 0.44
CA ALA A 135 -0.62 -15.39 0.83
C ALA A 135 0.79 -14.91 1.19
N GLU A 136 1.37 -13.98 0.41
CA GLU A 136 2.67 -13.39 0.69
C GLU A 136 2.69 -12.58 2.00
N ILE A 137 1.65 -11.77 2.25
CA ILE A 137 1.51 -11.00 3.50
C ILE A 137 1.48 -11.94 4.69
N ASN A 138 0.62 -12.97 4.64
CA ASN A 138 0.47 -13.93 5.72
C ASN A 138 1.76 -14.75 5.94
N GLU A 139 2.44 -15.14 4.86
CA GLU A 139 3.76 -15.79 4.96
C GLU A 139 4.78 -14.88 5.63
N GLY A 140 4.83 -13.58 5.27
CA GLY A 140 5.70 -12.60 5.93
C GLY A 140 5.42 -12.46 7.42
N GLN A 141 4.14 -12.46 7.83
CA GLN A 141 3.75 -12.45 9.24
C GLN A 141 4.17 -13.74 9.98
N VAL A 142 4.11 -14.90 9.32
CA VAL A 142 4.61 -16.17 9.87
C VAL A 142 6.13 -16.14 10.01
N MET A 143 6.84 -15.60 9.02
CA MET A 143 8.30 -15.44 9.04
C MET A 143 8.74 -14.58 10.22
N GLU A 144 8.06 -13.47 10.47
CA GLU A 144 8.33 -12.57 11.60
C GLU A 144 8.18 -13.30 12.94
N ARG A 145 7.03 -13.94 13.16
CA ARG A 145 6.67 -14.51 14.47
C ARG A 145 7.33 -15.85 14.77
N LYS A 146 7.59 -16.68 13.76
CA LYS A 146 8.08 -18.07 13.96
C LYS A 146 9.52 -18.28 13.54
N LEU A 147 10.02 -17.55 12.56
CA LEU A 147 11.35 -17.79 11.98
C LEU A 147 12.38 -16.72 12.37
N GLN A 148 11.97 -15.63 13.03
CA GLN A 148 12.83 -14.49 13.34
C GLN A 148 13.55 -13.98 12.09
N ALA A 149 12.84 -13.95 10.96
CA ALA A 149 13.39 -13.49 9.70
C ALA A 149 13.85 -12.02 9.79
N ALA A 150 14.77 -11.63 8.93
CA ALA A 150 15.24 -10.25 8.87
C ALA A 150 14.06 -9.31 8.60
N HIS A 151 14.01 -8.19 9.33
CA HIS A 151 12.89 -7.25 9.26
C HIS A 151 12.62 -6.76 7.82
N LYS A 152 13.67 -6.52 7.04
CA LYS A 152 13.56 -6.17 5.62
C LYS A 152 12.81 -7.21 4.79
N ASP A 153 13.08 -8.50 5.01
CA ASP A 153 12.45 -9.58 4.26
C ASP A 153 10.96 -9.70 4.63
N VAL A 154 10.64 -9.51 5.91
CA VAL A 154 9.26 -9.41 6.41
C VAL A 154 8.54 -8.23 5.76
N LEU A 155 9.15 -7.04 5.73
CA LEU A 155 8.58 -5.85 5.08
C LEU A 155 8.35 -6.06 3.59
N GLN A 156 9.26 -6.74 2.90
CA GLN A 156 9.09 -7.04 1.48
C GLN A 156 7.89 -7.95 1.23
N LYS A 157 7.71 -9.00 2.03
CA LYS A 157 6.57 -9.93 1.94
C LYS A 157 5.24 -9.28 2.36
N THR A 158 5.27 -8.36 3.33
CA THR A 158 4.06 -7.75 3.89
C THR A 158 3.67 -6.43 3.25
N ARG A 159 4.56 -5.43 3.25
CA ARG A 159 4.29 -4.09 2.71
C ARG A 159 4.65 -4.00 1.24
N GLY A 160 5.80 -4.55 0.85
CA GLY A 160 6.28 -4.56 -0.54
C GLY A 160 5.29 -5.23 -1.50
N SER A 161 4.71 -6.37 -1.11
CA SER A 161 3.70 -7.09 -1.88
C SER A 161 2.44 -6.25 -2.14
N ILE A 162 2.01 -5.41 -1.19
CA ILE A 162 0.86 -4.52 -1.34
C ILE A 162 1.13 -3.47 -2.42
N TYR A 163 2.26 -2.77 -2.36
CA TYR A 163 2.60 -1.78 -3.39
C TYR A 163 2.85 -2.43 -4.75
N ALA A 164 3.52 -3.58 -4.79
CA ALA A 164 3.75 -4.34 -6.01
C ALA A 164 2.42 -4.68 -6.70
N THR A 165 1.46 -5.22 -5.94
CA THR A 165 0.15 -5.63 -6.44
C THR A 165 -0.70 -4.42 -6.83
N ALA A 166 -0.60 -3.30 -6.11
CA ALA A 166 -1.28 -2.06 -6.48
C ALA A 166 -0.88 -1.56 -7.87
N PHE A 167 0.42 -1.59 -8.18
CA PHE A 167 0.90 -1.17 -9.49
C PHE A 167 0.58 -2.22 -10.56
N GLU A 168 0.78 -3.51 -10.27
CA GLU A 168 0.46 -4.59 -11.21
C GLU A 168 -1.01 -4.61 -11.61
N THR A 169 -1.93 -4.44 -10.65
CA THR A 169 -3.36 -4.36 -10.92
C THR A 169 -3.73 -3.16 -11.80
N ALA A 170 -3.09 -2.00 -11.60
CA ALA A 170 -3.24 -0.85 -12.48
C ALA A 170 -2.73 -1.16 -13.91
N GLY A 171 -1.59 -1.83 -14.02
CA GLY A 171 -1.03 -2.33 -15.28
C GLY A 171 -2.00 -3.28 -16.02
N HIS A 172 -2.58 -4.24 -15.31
CA HIS A 172 -3.57 -5.16 -15.88
C HIS A 172 -4.84 -4.46 -16.37
N LEU A 173 -5.34 -3.49 -15.60
CA LEU A 173 -6.55 -2.75 -15.96
C LEU A 173 -6.31 -1.81 -17.14
N SER A 174 -5.11 -1.24 -17.26
CA SER A 174 -4.70 -0.41 -18.42
C SER A 174 -4.33 -1.23 -19.66
N GLY A 175 -4.34 -2.56 -19.57
CA GLY A 175 -4.07 -3.46 -20.69
C GLY A 175 -2.59 -3.75 -20.96
N MET A 176 -1.70 -3.40 -20.02
CA MET A 176 -0.27 -3.76 -20.11
C MET A 176 -0.07 -5.27 -20.08
N LYS A 177 1.01 -5.72 -20.74
CA LYS A 177 1.40 -7.14 -20.81
C LYS A 177 2.92 -7.28 -20.81
N GLY A 178 3.40 -8.49 -20.50
CA GLY A 178 4.80 -8.86 -20.60
C GLY A 178 5.71 -7.94 -19.80
N ILE A 179 6.77 -7.45 -20.44
CA ILE A 179 7.80 -6.64 -19.79
C ILE A 179 7.26 -5.37 -19.12
N LEU A 180 6.24 -4.72 -19.70
CA LEU A 180 5.68 -3.49 -19.13
C LEU A 180 4.90 -3.75 -17.85
N LEU A 181 4.16 -4.85 -17.80
CA LEU A 181 3.42 -5.25 -16.61
C LEU A 181 4.38 -5.61 -15.48
N GLU A 182 5.44 -6.36 -15.78
CA GLU A 182 6.47 -6.68 -14.78
C GLU A 182 7.20 -5.42 -14.29
N ASN A 183 7.55 -4.48 -15.18
CA ASN A 183 8.12 -3.19 -14.75
C ASN A 183 7.13 -2.40 -13.88
N CYS A 184 5.83 -2.49 -14.13
CA CYS A 184 4.82 -1.84 -13.29
C CYS A 184 4.83 -2.45 -11.88
N ARG A 185 4.79 -3.78 -11.79
CA ARG A 185 4.90 -4.50 -10.51
C ARG A 185 6.19 -4.15 -9.76
N GLN A 186 7.32 -4.14 -10.46
CA GLN A 186 8.64 -3.80 -9.91
C GLN A 186 8.73 -2.33 -9.49
N LEU A 187 8.11 -1.41 -10.23
CA LEU A 187 8.02 -0.01 -9.83
C LEU A 187 7.30 0.12 -8.48
N GLY A 188 6.15 -0.54 -8.33
CA GLY A 188 5.39 -0.54 -7.08
C GLY A 188 6.20 -1.13 -5.93
N LEU A 189 6.81 -2.30 -6.13
CA LEU A 189 7.65 -2.95 -5.13
C LEU A 189 8.79 -2.03 -4.66
N ASN A 190 9.57 -1.51 -5.60
CA ASN A 190 10.76 -0.73 -5.28
C ASN A 190 10.41 0.63 -4.66
N LEU A 191 9.38 1.32 -5.17
CA LEU A 191 8.92 2.57 -4.57
C LEU A 191 8.38 2.32 -3.16
N GLY A 192 7.57 1.29 -2.98
CA GLY A 192 7.03 0.87 -1.68
C GLY A 192 8.15 0.56 -0.68
N MET A 193 9.12 -0.28 -1.07
CA MET A 193 10.24 -0.61 -0.20
C MET A 193 11.10 0.61 0.14
N SER A 194 11.34 1.52 -0.80
CA SER A 194 12.08 2.75 -0.49
C SER A 194 11.38 3.59 0.57
N ILE A 195 10.05 3.63 0.56
CA ILE A 195 9.19 4.35 1.49
C ILE A 195 9.20 3.67 2.86
N GLU A 196 8.96 2.36 2.91
CA GLU A 196 8.88 1.63 4.18
C GLU A 196 10.23 1.59 4.91
N LEU A 197 11.33 1.41 4.18
CA LEU A 197 12.66 1.30 4.78
C LEU A 197 13.26 2.64 5.24
N MET A 198 12.70 3.79 4.82
CA MET A 198 13.18 5.13 5.25
C MET A 198 13.25 5.32 6.77
N ASN A 199 12.36 4.65 7.51
CA ASN A 199 12.25 4.80 8.96
C ASN A 199 12.81 3.59 9.72
N CYS A 200 13.49 2.67 9.02
CA CYS A 200 14.11 1.49 9.61
C CYS A 200 15.60 1.76 9.90
N ASP A 201 16.18 0.95 10.79
CA ASP A 201 17.62 0.91 11.01
C ASP A 201 18.33 0.13 9.88
N ILE A 202 18.27 0.68 8.67
CA ILE A 202 18.90 0.16 7.45
C ILE A 202 19.77 1.27 6.86
N SER A 203 20.90 0.91 6.26
CA SER A 203 21.78 1.90 5.66
C SER A 203 21.09 2.65 4.53
N ARG A 204 21.36 3.95 4.45
CA ARG A 204 20.82 4.81 3.40
C ARG A 204 21.17 4.30 2.01
N GLU A 205 22.38 3.79 1.82
CA GLU A 205 22.83 3.21 0.55
C GLU A 205 21.95 2.04 0.12
N GLU A 206 21.54 1.20 1.07
CA GLU A 206 20.66 0.07 0.81
C GLU A 206 19.24 0.53 0.44
N VAL A 207 18.70 1.56 1.11
CA VAL A 207 17.39 2.14 0.75
C VAL A 207 17.44 2.84 -0.62
N LEU A 208 18.55 3.50 -0.96
CA LEU A 208 18.74 4.17 -2.24
C LEU A 208 18.72 3.21 -3.44
N VAL A 209 19.09 1.93 -3.26
CA VAL A 209 18.98 0.92 -4.33
C VAL A 209 17.52 0.81 -4.79
N TYR A 210 16.57 0.78 -3.86
CA TYR A 210 15.15 0.66 -4.19
C TYR A 210 14.64 1.89 -4.95
N ILE A 211 14.96 3.12 -4.54
CA ILE A 211 14.46 4.29 -5.27
C ILE A 211 15.07 4.40 -6.68
N HIS A 212 16.34 4.04 -6.86
CA HIS A 212 16.96 4.02 -8.19
C HIS A 212 16.33 2.96 -9.11
N GLU A 213 16.00 1.78 -8.59
CA GLU A 213 15.27 0.78 -9.36
C GLU A 213 13.84 1.24 -9.68
N ALA A 214 13.16 1.94 -8.77
CA ALA A 214 11.87 2.57 -9.05
C ALA A 214 11.99 3.58 -10.21
N GLU A 215 12.97 4.48 -10.19
CA GLU A 215 13.21 5.44 -11.29
C GLU A 215 13.49 4.75 -12.63
N ARG A 216 14.25 3.65 -12.61
CA ARG A 216 14.55 2.86 -13.81
C ARG A 216 13.27 2.25 -14.39
N ASN A 217 12.47 1.59 -13.56
CA ASN A 217 11.19 1.00 -13.98
C ASN A 217 10.22 2.08 -14.49
N TYR A 218 10.15 3.24 -13.81
CA TYR A 218 9.36 4.38 -14.26
C TYR A 218 9.79 4.86 -15.65
N LYS A 219 11.10 5.04 -15.90
CA LYS A 219 11.61 5.46 -17.22
C LYS A 219 11.20 4.48 -18.33
N ILE A 220 11.25 3.18 -18.06
CA ILE A 220 10.84 2.14 -19.03
C ILE A 220 9.35 2.26 -19.34
N ILE A 221 8.49 2.39 -18.33
CA ILE A 221 7.04 2.53 -18.52
C ILE A 221 6.72 3.85 -19.23
N ASN A 222 7.40 4.94 -18.87
CA ASN A 222 7.11 6.27 -19.39
C ASN A 222 7.54 6.45 -20.85
N GLN A 223 8.45 5.63 -21.38
CA GLN A 223 8.72 5.59 -22.83
C GLN A 223 7.46 5.25 -23.64
N TYR A 224 6.55 4.48 -23.06
CA TYR A 224 5.28 4.08 -23.68
C TYR A 224 4.15 5.05 -23.34
N GLN A 225 4.05 5.49 -22.09
CA GLN A 225 3.01 6.43 -21.65
C GLN A 225 3.23 7.86 -22.18
N ARG A 226 4.49 8.27 -22.36
CA ARG A 226 4.92 9.59 -22.84
C ARG A 226 4.32 10.75 -22.03
N MET A 227 4.11 10.53 -20.74
CA MET A 227 3.61 11.54 -19.82
C MET A 227 4.77 12.44 -19.38
N VAL A 228 4.51 13.75 -19.31
CA VAL A 228 5.48 14.75 -18.87
C VAL A 228 4.97 15.38 -17.58
N ASN A 229 5.84 15.54 -16.58
CA ASN A 229 5.50 16.12 -15.28
C ASN A 229 4.33 15.40 -14.60
N SER A 230 4.36 14.06 -14.62
CA SER A 230 3.28 13.28 -14.02
C SER A 230 3.34 13.33 -12.50
N ASN A 231 2.19 13.17 -11.83
CA ASN A 231 2.15 13.06 -10.37
C ASN A 231 2.96 11.86 -9.85
N LEU A 232 3.11 10.80 -10.65
CA LEU A 232 3.94 9.65 -10.29
C LEU A 232 5.44 10.00 -10.31
N GLU A 233 5.88 10.74 -11.33
CA GLU A 233 7.24 11.27 -11.41
C GLU A 233 7.55 12.19 -10.22
N ALA A 234 6.63 13.09 -9.91
CA ALA A 234 6.76 13.99 -8.77
C ALA A 234 6.85 13.21 -7.44
N ALA A 235 6.03 12.17 -7.26
CA ALA A 235 6.10 11.31 -6.08
C ALA A 235 7.46 10.62 -5.94
N ILE A 236 7.98 10.03 -7.02
CA ILE A 236 9.28 9.35 -7.05
C ILE A 236 10.41 10.34 -6.72
N ASN A 237 10.41 11.51 -7.36
CA ASN A 237 11.42 12.55 -7.13
C ASN A 237 11.39 13.07 -5.68
N GLU A 238 10.21 13.18 -5.08
CA GLU A 238 10.06 13.62 -3.69
C GLU A 238 10.61 12.58 -2.71
N VAL A 239 10.30 11.30 -2.92
CA VAL A 239 10.87 10.18 -2.13
C VAL A 239 12.40 10.16 -2.25
N HIS A 240 12.93 10.27 -3.47
CA HIS A 240 14.38 10.34 -3.69
C HIS A 240 14.99 11.55 -2.99
N SER A 241 14.40 12.74 -3.13
CA SER A 241 14.89 13.96 -2.49
C SER A 241 14.91 13.83 -0.96
N LEU A 242 13.90 13.18 -0.37
CA LEU A 242 13.87 12.90 1.06
C LEU A 242 15.03 11.97 1.46
N LEU A 243 15.24 10.85 0.75
CA LEU A 243 16.38 9.95 1.00
C LEU A 243 17.72 10.67 0.89
N CYS A 244 17.83 11.64 -0.01
CA CYS A 244 19.04 12.42 -0.17
C CYS A 244 19.28 13.43 0.97
N ASN A 245 18.22 13.88 1.63
CA ASN A 245 18.26 14.96 2.63
C ASN A 245 18.18 14.50 4.08
N ILE A 246 18.05 13.20 4.37
CA ILE A 246 17.97 12.65 5.74
C ILE A 246 19.19 13.04 6.62
N GLU A 247 20.31 13.47 6.03
CA GLU A 247 21.50 13.98 6.75
C GLU A 247 21.38 15.40 7.33
N ASN A 248 20.30 16.17 7.07
CA ASN A 248 20.16 17.54 7.62
C ASN A 248 19.28 17.64 8.88
N VAL A 249 18.71 16.55 9.39
CA VAL A 249 17.76 16.60 10.52
C VAL A 249 18.17 15.70 11.70
N ALA A 250 19.22 14.90 11.58
CA ALA A 250 19.77 14.11 12.69
C ALA A 250 20.89 14.86 13.46
N VAL A 251 20.66 16.13 13.80
CA VAL A 251 21.36 16.84 14.89
C VAL A 251 20.37 17.81 15.55
N VAL A 252 19.49 17.33 16.42
CA VAL A 252 19.02 18.02 17.65
C VAL A 252 18.65 16.95 18.68
#